data_AF-A0A258JNR7-F1
#
_entry.id   AF-A0A258JNR7-F1
#
_cell.length_a   1.000
_cell.length_b   1.000
_cell.length_c   1.000
_cell.angle_alpha   90.00
_cell.angle_beta   90.00
_cell.angle_gamma   90.00
#
_symmetry.space_group_name_H-M   'P 1'
#
loop_
_entity.id
_entity.type
_entity.pdbx_description
1 polymer ?
#
loop_
_entity_poly.entity_id
_entity_poly.type
_entity_poly.pdbx_seq_one_letter_code
_entity_poly.pdbx_strand_id
1 'polypeptide(L)'
;MSNFRRSQNQSNPNKLNAILSTVIFILILNVTIQIWLLYAALNNALDNNKEILIPAFVASLVLFLVGICSIYYMPTGNTNTKR
;
A
#
# COMPACT_ATOMS: atom_id res chain seq x y z
N MET A 1 28.53 12.11 -25.48
CA MET A 1 28.24 12.18 -24.03
C MET A 1 26.76 11.96 -23.64
N SER A 2 25.79 12.07 -24.56
CA SER A 2 24.35 11.89 -24.26
C SER A 2 23.94 10.41 -24.08
N ASN A 3 24.56 9.49 -24.81
CA ASN A 3 24.20 8.06 -24.81
C ASN A 3 24.60 7.33 -23.51
N PHE A 4 25.67 7.76 -22.83
CA PHE A 4 26.09 7.18 -21.54
C PHE A 4 25.08 7.45 -20.42
N ARG A 5 24.58 8.68 -20.31
CA ARG A 5 23.56 9.04 -19.30
C ARG A 5 22.22 8.36 -19.56
N ARG A 6 21.83 8.19 -20.83
CA ARG A 6 20.62 7.43 -21.18
C ARG A 6 20.75 5.94 -20.86
N SER A 7 21.91 5.35 -21.15
CA SER A 7 22.21 3.94 -20.87
C SER A 7 22.21 3.65 -19.36
N GLN A 8 22.78 4.53 -18.53
CA GLN A 8 22.72 4.40 -17.06
C GLN A 8 21.29 4.53 -16.52
N ASN A 9 20.46 5.41 -17.10
CA ASN A 9 19.06 5.57 -16.68
C ASN A 9 18.17 4.39 -17.16
N GLN A 10 18.58 3.68 -18.22
CA GLN A 10 17.95 2.44 -18.71
C GLN A 10 18.49 1.18 -18.02
N SER A 11 19.66 1.21 -17.39
CA SER A 11 20.31 0.02 -16.83
C SER A 11 19.79 -0.40 -15.46
N ASN A 12 18.77 0.27 -14.90
CA ASN A 12 18.06 -0.22 -13.71
C ASN A 12 16.59 -0.57 -14.03
N PRO A 13 16.34 -1.60 -14.86
CA PRO A 13 15.00 -2.11 -15.13
C PRO A 13 14.31 -2.63 -13.85
N ASN A 14 15.07 -2.92 -12.80
CA ASN A 14 14.56 -3.38 -11.51
C ASN A 14 13.97 -2.26 -10.64
N LYS A 15 14.16 -0.98 -10.99
CA LYS A 15 13.69 0.13 -10.16
C LYS A 15 12.16 0.17 -10.06
N LEU A 16 11.44 -0.08 -11.16
CA LEU A 16 9.97 -0.15 -11.14
C LEU A 16 9.51 -1.38 -10.35
N ASN A 17 10.11 -2.55 -10.62
CA ASN A 17 9.77 -3.80 -9.94
C ASN A 17 10.00 -3.72 -8.42
N ALA A 18 11.08 -3.07 -7.97
CA ALA A 18 11.36 -2.85 -6.56
C ALA A 18 10.33 -1.93 -5.90
N ILE A 19 9.92 -0.85 -6.59
CA ILE A 19 8.86 0.03 -6.08
C ILE A 19 7.53 -0.72 -6.01
N LEU A 20 7.18 -1.48 -7.04
CA LEU A 20 5.95 -2.27 -7.07
C LEU A 20 5.91 -3.32 -5.96
N SER A 21 7.02 -4.04 -5.76
CA SER A 21 7.18 -5.01 -4.67
C SER A 21 7.04 -4.36 -3.29
N THR A 22 7.60 -3.16 -3.12
CA THR A 22 7.45 -2.38 -1.88
C THR A 22 6.00 -1.98 -1.64
N VAL A 23 5.29 -1.50 -2.67
CA VAL A 23 3.86 -1.16 -2.58
C VAL A 23 3.03 -2.40 -2.22
N ILE A 24 3.28 -3.55 -2.86
CA ILE A 24 2.61 -4.82 -2.54
C ILE A 24 2.84 -5.20 -1.07
N PHE A 25 4.08 -5.10 -0.58
CA PHE A 25 4.39 -5.39 0.82
C PHE A 25 3.64 -4.46 1.79
N ILE A 26 3.59 -3.16 1.48
CA ILE A 26 2.82 -2.18 2.28
C ILE A 26 1.32 -2.53 2.26
N LEU A 27 0.77 -2.94 1.12
CA LEU A 27 -0.63 -3.34 1.01
C LEU A 27 -0.94 -4.61 1.81
N ILE A 28 -0.03 -5.59 1.82
CA ILE A 28 -0.15 -6.78 2.66
C ILE A 28 -0.18 -6.37 4.14
N LEU A 29 0.78 -5.54 4.57
CA LEU A 29 0.83 -5.03 5.94
C LEU A 29 -0.46 -4.28 6.32
N ASN A 30 -0.99 -3.47 5.39
CA ASN A 30 -2.24 -2.74 5.58
C ASN A 30 -3.41 -3.71 5.86
N VAL A 31 -3.56 -4.75 5.03
CA VAL A 31 -4.61 -5.77 5.21
C VAL A 31 -4.41 -6.55 6.52
N THR A 32 -3.17 -6.93 6.85
CA THR A 32 -2.87 -7.63 8.11
C THR A 32 -3.29 -6.80 9.33
N ILE A 33 -2.98 -5.49 9.34
CA ILE A 33 -3.38 -4.61 10.44
C ILE A 33 -4.91 -4.44 10.48
N GLN A 34 -5.60 -4.34 9.34
CA GLN A 34 -7.06 -4.26 9.32
C GLN A 34 -7.72 -5.53 9.88
N ILE A 35 -7.21 -6.72 9.54
CA ILE A 35 -7.68 -7.98 10.11
C ILE A 35 -7.46 -8.01 11.63
N TRP A 36 -6.29 -7.55 12.08
CA TRP A 36 -5.99 -7.47 13.51
C TRP A 36 -6.90 -6.48 14.25
N LEU A 37 -7.17 -5.31 13.68
CA LEU A 37 -8.10 -4.31 14.25
C LEU A 37 -9.53 -4.86 14.32
N LEU A 38 -9.96 -5.61 13.31
CA LEU A 38 -11.26 -6.30 13.32
C LEU A 38 -11.33 -7.32 14.45
N TYR A 39 -10.28 -8.14 14.61
CA TYR A 39 -10.19 -9.11 15.71
C TYR A 39 -10.24 -8.40 17.08
N ALA A 40 -9.47 -7.32 17.25
CA ALA A 40 -9.47 -6.53 18.47
C ALA A 40 -10.86 -5.94 18.77
N ALA A 41 -11.52 -5.34 17.77
CA ALA A 41 -12.86 -4.79 17.93
C ALA A 41 -13.88 -5.88 18.29
N LEU A 42 -13.81 -7.05 17.66
CA LEU A 42 -14.73 -8.16 17.89
C LEU A 42 -14.59 -8.73 19.30
N ASN A 43 -13.36 -8.99 19.75
CA ASN A 43 -13.14 -9.53 21.09
C ASN A 43 -13.62 -8.55 22.17
N ASN A 44 -13.33 -7.26 22.00
CA ASN A 44 -13.79 -6.25 22.94
C ASN A 44 -15.32 -6.07 22.90
N ALA A 45 -15.95 -6.22 21.74
CA ALA A 45 -17.41 -6.20 21.64
C ALA A 45 -18.06 -7.40 22.36
N LEU A 46 -17.46 -8.60 22.28
CA LEU A 46 -17.90 -9.79 23.03
C LEU A 46 -17.77 -9.59 24.54
N ASP A 47 -16.71 -8.93 24.98
CA ASP A 47 -16.48 -8.56 26.39
C ASP A 47 -17.33 -7.36 26.85
N ASN A 48 -18.29 -6.88 26.03
CA ASN A 48 -19.11 -5.68 26.26
C ASN A 48 -18.31 -4.36 26.41
N ASN A 49 -17.03 -4.36 26.08
CA ASN A 49 -16.12 -3.21 26.11
C ASN A 49 -16.18 -2.45 24.77
N LYS A 50 -17.21 -1.62 24.61
CA LYS A 50 -17.48 -0.89 23.35
C LYS A 50 -16.53 0.27 23.08
N GLU A 51 -15.69 0.64 24.05
CA GLU A 51 -14.75 1.77 23.94
C GLU A 51 -13.76 1.61 22.78
N ILE A 52 -13.43 0.36 22.41
CA ILE A 52 -12.45 0.06 21.37
C ILE A 52 -13.07 0.01 19.96
N LEU A 53 -14.39 -0.09 19.86
CA LEU A 53 -15.08 -0.26 18.58
C LEU A 53 -14.94 0.98 17.66
N ILE A 54 -15.20 2.18 18.19
CA ILE A 54 -15.12 3.43 17.42
C ILE A 54 -13.66 3.74 17.01
N PRO A 55 -12.66 3.69 17.91
CA PRO A 55 -11.27 3.86 17.54
C PRO A 55 -10.79 2.86 16.48
N ALA A 56 -11.15 1.57 16.62
CA ALA A 56 -10.76 0.54 15.64
C ALA A 56 -11.39 0.80 14.26
N PHE A 57 -12.65 1.25 14.22
CA PHE A 57 -13.31 1.63 12.97
C PHE A 57 -12.62 2.83 12.31
N VAL A 58 -12.37 3.91 13.04
CA VAL A 58 -11.73 5.12 12.50
C VAL A 58 -10.31 4.82 12.03
N ALA A 59 -9.53 4.06 12.81
CA ALA A 59 -8.18 3.64 12.41
C ALA A 59 -8.21 2.79 11.13
N SER A 60 -9.16 1.85 11.02
CA SER A 60 -9.33 1.03 9.82
C SER A 60 -9.72 1.87 8.60
N LEU A 61 -10.60 2.86 8.77
CA LEU A 61 -11.00 3.77 7.70
C LEU A 61 -9.81 4.60 7.19
N VAL A 62 -9.01 5.16 8.09
CA VAL A 62 -7.81 5.92 7.71
C VAL A 62 -6.79 5.03 7.00
N LEU A 63 -6.53 3.82 7.52
CA LEU A 63 -5.63 2.86 6.88
C LEU A 63 -6.11 2.44 5.49
N PHE A 64 -7.42 2.23 5.32
CA PHE A 64 -8.01 1.92 4.03
C PHE A 64 -7.79 3.05 3.01
N LEU A 65 -7.98 4.32 3.41
CA LEU A 65 -7.70 5.48 2.57
C LEU A 65 -6.21 5.57 2.20
N VAL A 66 -5.30 5.30 3.14
CA VAL A 66 -3.85 5.21 2.87
C VAL A 66 -3.54 4.12 1.84
N GLY A 67 -4.23 2.98 1.92
CA GLY A 67 -4.15 1.90 0.93
C GLY A 67 -4.58 2.36 -0.47
N ILE A 68 -5.71 3.06 -0.57
CA ILE A 68 -6.18 3.66 -1.83
C ILE A 68 -5.15 4.66 -2.37
N CYS A 69 -4.63 5.56 -1.54
CA CYS A 69 -3.61 6.52 -1.94
C CYS A 69 -2.33 5.82 -2.45
N SER A 70 -1.92 4.74 -1.80
CA SER A 70 -0.73 3.96 -2.20
C SER A 70 -0.88 3.36 -3.59
N ILE A 71 -2.09 2.88 -3.93
CA ILE A 71 -2.40 2.37 -5.27
C ILE A 71 -2.52 3.53 -6.28
N TYR A 72 -3.17 4.63 -5.89
CA TYR A 72 -3.37 5.81 -6.75
C TYR A 72 -2.04 6.44 -7.20
N TYR A 73 -1.07 6.53 -6.29
CA TYR A 73 0.27 7.06 -6.58
C TYR A 73 1.26 6.00 -7.08
N MET A 74 0.81 4.76 -7.33
CA MET A 74 1.68 3.71 -7.82
C MET A 74 2.23 4.07 -9.21
N PRO A 75 3.57 3.99 -9.43
CA PRO A 75 4.15 4.30 -10.73
C PRO A 75 3.66 3.30 -11.77
N THR A 76 2.91 3.79 -12.75
CA THR A 76 2.52 3.01 -13.93
C THR A 76 3.68 3.00 -14.92
N GLY A 77 4.03 1.81 -15.44
CA GLY A 77 5.07 1.66 -16.45
C GLY A 77 4.73 2.45 -17.72
N ASN A 78 5.76 2.87 -18.46
CA ASN A 78 5.62 3.70 -19.65
C ASN A 78 4.74 3.03 -20.73
N THR A 79 3.47 3.43 -20.85
CA THR A 79 2.51 2.95 -21.87
C THR A 79 2.68 3.65 -23.21
N ASN A 80 3.89 4.13 -23.55
CA ASN A 80 4.20 4.59 -24.90
C ASN A 80 4.38 3.40 -25.88
N THR A 81 3.38 2.52 -25.95
CA THR A 81 3.17 1.67 -27.13
C THR A 81 2.55 2.57 -28.20
N LYS A 82 3.40 3.32 -28.90
CA LYS A 82 3.01 3.82 -30.22
C LYS A 82 2.77 2.58 -31.10
N ARG A 83 1.52 2.41 -31.53
CA ARG A 83 1.20 1.64 -32.73
C ARG A 83 1.94 2.22 -33.94
#